data_AF-X1NUM5-F1
#
_entry.id   AF-X1NUM5-F1
#
_cell.length_a   1.000
_cell.length_b   1.000
_cell.length_c   1.000
_cell.angle_alpha   90.00
_cell.angle_beta   90.00
_cell.angle_gamma   90.00
#
_symmetry.space_group_name_H-M   'P 1'
#
loop_
_entity.id
_entity.type
_entity.pdbx_description
1 polymer ?
#
loop_
_entity_poly.entity_id
_entity_poly.type
_entity_poly.pdbx_seq_one_letter_code
_entity_poly.pdbx_strand_id
1 'polypeptide(L)'
;NKITATENLTKRLNTIKNLFNIDSSRYPFLVIATSNSLLNLMPASKAGKLESIKILAGGEYDRNQLISKFTDSGYERVSMVYDRGEFSIRGEVVDIYDIAGENPARIDFFGDEAEKIYFYDISSQKLIKKLDKISIFPNTNPWKIKEIDSVKPPEKMISFIDLLRKSIPDSIIEVVSRISY
;
A
#
# COMPACT_ATOMS: atom_id res chain seq x y z
N ASN A 1 12.50 -10.91 -17.10
CA ASN A 1 12.48 -10.90 -15.62
C ASN A 1 11.91 -9.63 -14.94
N LYS A 2 11.28 -8.68 -15.66
CA LYS A 2 10.65 -7.49 -15.03
C LYS A 2 9.27 -7.81 -14.41
N ILE A 3 8.52 -8.69 -15.07
CA ILE A 3 7.19 -9.18 -14.63
C ILE A 3 7.28 -9.84 -13.25
N THR A 4 8.22 -10.77 -13.07
CA THR A 4 8.46 -11.48 -11.79
C THR A 4 8.83 -10.53 -10.64
N ALA A 5 9.53 -9.43 -10.92
CA ALA A 5 9.93 -8.47 -9.91
C ALA A 5 8.74 -7.63 -9.39
N THR A 6 7.84 -7.21 -10.30
CA THR A 6 6.60 -6.50 -9.94
C THR A 6 5.66 -7.41 -9.16
N GLU A 7 5.46 -8.66 -9.61
CA GLU A 7 4.63 -9.65 -8.91
C GLU A 7 5.12 -9.94 -7.49
N ASN A 8 6.45 -10.06 -7.31
CA ASN A 8 7.04 -10.28 -5.99
C ASN A 8 6.87 -9.07 -5.06
N LEU A 9 6.98 -7.84 -5.60
CA LEU A 9 6.69 -6.62 -4.84
C LEU A 9 5.23 -6.58 -4.42
N THR A 10 4.29 -6.85 -5.33
CA THR A 10 2.85 -6.89 -5.04
C THR A 10 2.53 -7.92 -3.96
N LYS A 11 3.08 -9.14 -4.04
CA LYS A 11 2.93 -10.17 -2.99
C LYS A 11 3.46 -9.67 -1.65
N ARG A 12 4.63 -9.02 -1.64
CA ARG A 12 5.23 -8.48 -0.42
C ARG A 12 4.38 -7.37 0.20
N LEU A 13 3.91 -6.42 -0.60
CA LEU A 13 3.06 -5.31 -0.13
C LEU A 13 1.71 -5.83 0.37
N ASN A 14 1.12 -6.83 -0.29
CA ASN A 14 -0.08 -7.53 0.21
C ASN A 14 0.12 -8.15 1.59
N THR A 15 1.21 -8.90 1.78
CA THR A 15 1.53 -9.50 3.08
C THR A 15 1.67 -8.42 4.15
N ILE A 16 2.35 -7.31 3.85
CA ILE A 16 2.56 -6.20 4.78
C ILE A 16 1.25 -5.50 5.13
N LYS A 17 0.42 -5.20 4.12
CA LYS A 17 -0.92 -4.64 4.32
C LYS A 17 -1.75 -5.52 5.25
N ASN A 18 -1.74 -6.83 5.04
CA ASN A 18 -2.48 -7.76 5.89
C ASN A 18 -1.93 -7.76 7.31
N LEU A 19 -0.61 -7.76 7.50
CA LEU A 19 0.02 -7.70 8.82
C LEU A 19 -0.37 -6.43 9.59
N PHE A 20 -0.44 -5.27 8.93
CA PHE A 20 -0.85 -4.02 9.58
C PHE A 20 -2.35 -3.93 9.89
N ASN A 21 -3.19 -4.71 9.20
CA ASN A 21 -4.65 -4.64 9.37
C ASN A 21 -5.22 -5.85 10.15
N ILE A 22 -4.39 -6.83 10.54
CA ILE A 22 -4.84 -7.97 11.33
C ILE A 22 -5.20 -7.51 12.76
N ASP A 23 -6.41 -7.84 13.17
CA ASP A 23 -6.77 -7.88 14.59
C ASP A 23 -6.12 -9.12 15.22
N SER A 24 -4.90 -8.93 15.73
CA SER A 24 -4.08 -10.01 16.30
C SER A 24 -4.71 -10.64 17.54
N SER A 25 -5.74 -9.99 18.13
CA SER A 25 -6.49 -10.52 19.28
C SER A 25 -7.53 -11.57 18.89
N ARG A 26 -7.96 -11.61 17.62
CA ARG A 26 -9.02 -12.52 17.14
C ARG A 26 -8.51 -13.68 16.30
N TYR A 27 -7.40 -13.52 15.57
CA TYR A 27 -6.90 -14.54 14.66
C TYR A 27 -5.36 -14.62 14.73
N PRO A 28 -4.77 -15.71 15.28
CA PRO A 28 -3.33 -15.91 15.21
C PRO A 28 -2.90 -16.14 13.75
N PHE A 29 -1.75 -15.61 13.37
CA PHE A 29 -1.21 -15.73 12.00
C PHE A 29 0.27 -16.15 12.03
N LEU A 30 0.72 -16.85 10.99
CA LEU A 30 2.10 -17.28 10.81
C LEU A 30 2.65 -16.68 9.50
N VAL A 31 3.76 -15.95 9.60
CA VAL A 31 4.51 -15.47 8.43
C VAL A 31 5.81 -16.25 8.33
N ILE A 32 6.01 -16.91 7.19
CA ILE A 32 7.26 -17.61 6.86
C ILE A 32 8.02 -16.75 5.86
N ALA A 33 9.25 -16.38 6.21
CA ALA A 33 10.13 -15.61 5.35
C ALA A 33 11.57 -16.10 5.48
N THR A 34 12.38 -15.87 4.45
CA THR A 34 13.82 -16.15 4.53
C THR A 34 14.51 -15.11 5.42
N SER A 35 15.61 -15.49 6.07
CA SER A 35 16.41 -14.57 6.92
C SER A 35 16.80 -13.30 6.17
N ASN A 36 17.20 -13.45 4.90
CA ASN A 36 17.55 -12.31 4.04
C ASN A 36 16.36 -11.37 3.78
N SER A 37 15.13 -11.90 3.69
CA SER A 37 13.94 -11.08 3.47
C SER A 37 13.59 -10.22 4.68
N LEU A 38 13.78 -10.76 5.89
CA LEU A 38 13.52 -10.09 7.17
C LEU A 38 14.58 -9.02 7.50
N LEU A 39 15.84 -9.30 7.18
CA LEU A 39 16.97 -8.43 7.44
C LEU A 39 17.16 -7.31 6.40
N ASN A 40 16.41 -7.34 5.30
CA ASN A 40 16.42 -6.27 4.31
C ASN A 40 16.15 -4.91 4.96
N LEU A 41 17.16 -4.05 4.93
CA LEU A 41 17.09 -2.72 5.50
C LEU A 41 16.35 -1.76 4.57
N MET A 42 15.63 -0.82 5.18
CA MET A 42 15.06 0.34 4.51
C MET A 42 15.40 1.62 5.27
N PRO A 43 15.49 2.77 4.58
CA PRO A 43 15.61 4.05 5.26
C PRO A 43 14.40 4.31 6.17
N ALA A 44 14.60 4.73 7.42
CA ALA A 44 13.53 4.96 8.39
C ALA A 44 12.51 6.01 7.91
N SER A 45 12.92 7.00 7.13
CA SER A 45 12.04 7.99 6.49
C SER A 45 11.06 7.36 5.50
N LYS A 46 11.41 6.22 4.91
CA LYS A 46 10.52 5.46 4.00
C LYS A 46 9.58 4.53 4.76
N ALA A 47 9.86 4.23 6.03
CA ALA A 47 9.01 3.37 6.85
C ALA A 47 7.64 4.01 7.13
N GLY A 48 7.61 5.32 7.38
CA GLY A 48 6.37 6.09 7.55
C GLY A 48 5.53 6.21 6.27
N LYS A 49 6.09 5.86 5.10
CA LYS A 49 5.39 5.87 3.81
C LYS A 49 4.56 4.61 3.56
N LEU A 50 4.34 3.78 4.58
CA LEU A 50 3.50 2.58 4.51
C LEU A 50 2.11 2.80 5.13
N GLU A 51 1.75 4.05 5.42
CA GLU A 51 0.42 4.39 5.88
C GLU A 51 -0.58 4.39 4.72
N SER A 52 -1.68 3.66 4.88
CA SER A 52 -2.76 3.66 3.89
C SER A 52 -3.49 5.00 3.83
N ILE A 53 -3.80 5.45 2.62
CA ILE A 53 -4.72 6.56 2.40
C ILE A 53 -6.15 6.05 2.62
N LYS A 54 -6.83 6.58 3.64
CA LYS A 54 -8.20 6.19 4.00
C LYS A 54 -9.19 7.25 3.52
N ILE A 55 -10.24 6.79 2.84
CA ILE A 55 -11.30 7.64 2.28
C ILE A 55 -12.64 7.09 2.73
N LEU A 56 -13.49 7.94 3.26
CA LEU A 56 -14.83 7.63 3.77
C LEU A 56 -15.87 8.25 2.84
N ALA A 57 -16.94 7.52 2.56
CA ALA A 57 -18.09 8.09 1.88
C ALA A 57 -18.73 9.18 2.78
N GLY A 58 -19.06 10.33 2.20
CA GLY A 58 -19.51 11.53 2.92
C GLY A 58 -18.40 12.33 3.61
N GLY A 59 -17.13 11.97 3.40
CA GLY A 59 -15.99 12.74 3.89
C GLY A 59 -15.59 13.87 2.95
N GLU A 60 -15.10 14.98 3.51
CA GLU A 60 -14.54 16.10 2.74
C GLU A 60 -13.03 15.96 2.55
N TYR A 61 -12.56 16.15 1.31
CA TYR A 61 -11.17 16.01 0.92
C TYR A 61 -10.79 17.07 -0.12
N ASP A 62 -9.70 17.80 0.12
CA ASP A 62 -9.06 18.57 -0.93
C ASP A 62 -8.56 17.61 -2.02
N ARG A 63 -9.18 17.71 -3.20
CA ARG A 63 -8.94 16.77 -4.29
C ARG A 63 -7.50 16.86 -4.80
N ASN A 64 -6.92 18.06 -4.87
CA ASN A 64 -5.54 18.23 -5.35
C ASN A 64 -4.53 17.62 -4.37
N GLN A 65 -4.76 17.79 -3.06
CA GLN A 65 -3.94 17.15 -2.04
C GLN A 65 -4.07 15.63 -2.08
N LEU A 66 -5.29 15.10 -2.27
CA LEU A 66 -5.52 13.66 -2.40
C LEU A 66 -4.78 13.08 -3.62
N ILE A 67 -4.83 13.79 -4.75
CA ILE A 67 -4.10 13.41 -5.96
C ILE A 67 -2.58 13.41 -5.73
N SER A 68 -2.04 14.46 -5.09
CA SER A 68 -0.62 14.50 -4.72
C SER A 68 -0.26 13.31 -3.85
N LYS A 69 -1.08 12.98 -2.85
CA LYS A 69 -0.87 11.82 -1.98
C LYS A 69 -0.82 10.50 -2.75
N PHE A 70 -1.66 10.29 -3.77
CA PHE A 70 -1.59 9.09 -4.61
C PHE A 70 -0.26 9.03 -5.37
N THR A 71 0.15 10.12 -6.02
CA THR A 71 1.43 10.19 -6.74
C THR A 71 2.63 9.99 -5.80
N ASP A 72 2.63 10.64 -4.64
CA ASP A 72 3.68 10.50 -3.62
C ASP A 72 3.74 9.09 -3.02
N SER A 73 2.59 8.38 -3.04
CA SER A 73 2.46 6.98 -2.66
C SER A 73 2.82 6.01 -3.80
N GLY A 74 3.36 6.51 -4.91
CA GLY A 74 3.89 5.68 -6.01
C GLY A 74 2.85 5.23 -7.02
N TYR A 75 1.66 5.84 -7.05
CA TYR A 75 0.66 5.54 -8.08
C TYR A 75 0.91 6.33 -9.36
N GLU A 76 0.68 5.67 -10.50
CA GLU A 76 0.81 6.27 -11.82
C GLU A 76 -0.51 6.88 -12.28
N ARG A 77 -0.47 8.15 -12.72
CA ARG A 77 -1.64 8.83 -13.27
C ARG A 77 -1.79 8.45 -14.74
N VAL A 78 -2.90 7.81 -15.07
CA VAL A 78 -3.25 7.38 -16.43
C VAL A 78 -4.58 7.98 -16.88
N SER A 79 -4.90 7.87 -18.17
CA SER A 79 -6.19 8.31 -18.71
C SER A 79 -7.34 7.40 -18.29
N MET A 80 -7.06 6.11 -18.13
CA MET A 80 -7.99 5.08 -17.70
C MET A 80 -7.22 3.97 -17.00
N VAL A 81 -7.74 3.52 -15.86
CA VAL A 81 -7.12 2.47 -15.05
C VAL A 81 -7.32 1.12 -15.71
N TYR A 82 -6.22 0.39 -15.91
CA TYR A 82 -6.16 -0.98 -16.44
C TYR A 82 -5.46 -1.95 -15.50
N ASP A 83 -4.51 -1.48 -14.70
CA ASP A 83 -3.71 -2.32 -13.81
C ASP A 83 -3.54 -1.72 -12.41
N ARG A 84 -3.06 -2.54 -11.48
CA ARG A 84 -2.76 -2.18 -10.10
C ARG A 84 -1.65 -1.14 -10.03
N GLY A 85 -1.78 -0.21 -9.10
CA GLY A 85 -0.84 0.90 -8.94
C GLY A 85 -1.14 2.09 -9.87
N GLU A 86 -2.25 2.05 -10.61
CA GLU A 86 -2.71 3.15 -11.45
C GLU A 86 -3.87 3.92 -10.81
N PHE A 87 -4.01 5.18 -11.18
CA PHE A 87 -5.21 5.98 -10.92
C PHE A 87 -5.53 6.91 -12.10
N SER A 88 -6.80 7.27 -12.24
CA SER A 88 -7.27 8.21 -13.27
C SER A 88 -8.25 9.22 -12.67
N ILE A 89 -8.37 10.38 -13.32
CA ILE A 89 -9.28 11.46 -12.90
C ILE A 89 -10.08 11.88 -14.12
N ARG A 90 -11.42 11.84 -14.01
CA ARG A 90 -12.36 12.19 -15.08
C ARG A 90 -13.50 13.02 -14.51
N GLY A 91 -13.41 14.34 -14.65
CA GLY A 91 -14.36 15.26 -14.01
C GLY A 91 -14.32 15.08 -12.50
N GLU A 92 -15.45 14.67 -11.93
CA GLU A 92 -15.64 14.42 -10.49
C GLU A 92 -15.31 12.98 -10.07
N VAL A 93 -14.90 12.13 -11.01
CA VAL A 93 -14.62 10.73 -10.74
C VAL A 93 -13.13 10.50 -10.59
N VAL A 94 -12.73 9.82 -9.52
CA VAL A 94 -11.39 9.26 -9.34
C VAL A 94 -11.48 7.74 -9.34
N ASP A 95 -10.83 7.10 -10.31
CA ASP A 95 -10.63 5.67 -10.30
C ASP A 95 -9.22 5.35 -9.79
N ILE A 96 -9.08 4.37 -8.92
CA ILE A 96 -7.79 3.94 -8.39
C ILE A 96 -7.76 2.43 -8.18
N TYR A 97 -6.70 1.78 -8.64
CA TYR A 97 -6.50 0.35 -8.42
C TYR A 97 -5.40 0.12 -7.41
N ASP A 98 -5.81 -0.20 -6.17
CA ASP A 98 -4.87 -0.49 -5.09
C ASP A 98 -3.87 -1.60 -5.49
N ILE A 99 -2.58 -1.37 -5.23
CA ILE A 99 -1.51 -2.34 -5.52
C ILE A 99 -1.79 -3.68 -4.84
N ALA A 100 -2.43 -3.60 -3.67
CA ALA A 100 -2.78 -4.70 -2.81
C ALA A 100 -4.30 -4.98 -2.79
N GLY A 101 -5.03 -4.53 -3.82
CA GLY A 101 -6.47 -4.70 -3.96
C GLY A 101 -6.85 -5.79 -4.96
N GLU A 102 -8.02 -6.39 -4.76
CA GLU A 102 -8.59 -7.36 -5.72
C GLU A 102 -9.32 -6.67 -6.87
N ASN A 103 -9.96 -5.53 -6.60
CA ASN A 103 -10.75 -4.77 -7.56
C ASN A 103 -10.34 -3.29 -7.51
N PRO A 104 -10.38 -2.58 -8.65
CA PRO A 104 -10.26 -1.13 -8.65
C PRO A 104 -11.48 -0.48 -7.99
N ALA A 105 -11.29 0.72 -7.48
CA ALA A 105 -12.33 1.50 -6.86
C ALA A 105 -12.57 2.80 -7.60
N ARG A 106 -13.84 3.17 -7.67
CA ARG A 106 -14.34 4.45 -8.15
C ARG A 106 -14.81 5.28 -6.98
N ILE A 107 -14.35 6.52 -6.91
CA ILE A 107 -14.77 7.52 -5.95
C ILE A 107 -15.43 8.64 -6.74
N ASP A 108 -16.73 8.81 -6.53
CA ASP A 108 -17.52 9.89 -7.12
C ASP A 108 -17.51 11.06 -6.13
N PHE A 109 -16.99 12.19 -6.57
CA PHE A 109 -16.97 13.42 -5.80
C PHE A 109 -18.16 14.34 -6.15
N PHE A 110 -18.53 15.19 -5.21
CA PHE A 110 -19.38 16.36 -5.46
C PHE A 110 -18.71 17.57 -4.80
N GLY A 111 -17.95 18.33 -5.59
CA GLY A 111 -17.04 19.33 -5.04
C GLY A 111 -15.91 18.64 -4.27
N ASP A 112 -15.79 18.94 -2.98
CA ASP A 112 -14.77 18.36 -2.11
C ASP A 112 -15.27 17.12 -1.33
N GLU A 113 -16.56 16.76 -1.45
CA GLU A 113 -17.13 15.60 -0.76
C GLU A 113 -16.99 14.32 -1.58
N ALA A 114 -16.45 13.24 -0.98
CA ALA A 114 -16.47 11.89 -1.55
C ALA A 114 -17.85 11.26 -1.34
N GLU A 115 -18.82 11.59 -2.20
CA GLU A 115 -20.23 11.19 -2.04
C GLU A 115 -20.42 9.67 -2.07
N LYS A 116 -19.80 8.98 -3.04
CA LYS A 116 -19.99 7.54 -3.25
C LYS A 116 -18.69 6.85 -3.58
N ILE A 117 -18.54 5.63 -3.08
CA ILE A 117 -17.38 4.78 -3.34
C ILE A 117 -17.88 3.41 -3.79
N TYR A 118 -17.29 2.88 -4.86
CA TYR A 118 -17.63 1.59 -5.42
C TYR A 118 -16.38 0.79 -5.77
N PHE A 119 -16.41 -0.53 -5.60
CA PHE A 119 -15.60 -1.40 -6.45
C PHE A 119 -16.28 -1.59 -7.80
N TYR A 120 -15.47 -1.73 -8.85
CA TYR A 120 -15.95 -2.01 -10.21
C TYR A 120 -15.10 -3.09 -10.88
N ASP A 121 -15.68 -3.75 -11.88
CA ASP A 121 -14.99 -4.77 -12.67
C ASP A 121 -14.08 -4.11 -13.71
N ILE A 122 -12.79 -4.46 -13.71
CA ILE A 122 -11.79 -3.81 -14.57
C ILE A 122 -12.10 -4.01 -16.07
N SER A 123 -12.64 -5.18 -16.44
CA SER A 123 -12.86 -5.55 -17.84
C SER A 123 -14.10 -4.91 -18.45
N SER A 124 -15.20 -4.88 -17.69
CA SER A 124 -16.51 -4.38 -18.12
C SER A 124 -16.80 -2.96 -17.64
N GLN A 125 -15.99 -2.42 -16.73
CA GLN A 125 -16.14 -1.10 -16.11
C GLN A 125 -17.47 -0.92 -15.36
N LYS A 126 -18.15 -2.01 -15.01
CA LYS A 126 -19.42 -2.00 -14.27
C LYS A 126 -19.18 -2.01 -12.77
N LEU A 127 -19.97 -1.23 -12.04
CA LEU A 127 -19.94 -1.21 -10.57
C LEU A 127 -20.34 -2.60 -10.04
N ILE A 128 -19.58 -3.09 -9.06
CA ILE A 128 -19.79 -4.39 -8.42
C ILE A 128 -20.40 -4.20 -7.03
N LYS A 129 -19.81 -3.32 -6.21
CA LYS A 129 -20.14 -3.22 -4.78
C LYS A 129 -19.96 -1.80 -4.28
N LYS A 130 -20.97 -1.25 -3.60
CA LYS A 130 -20.87 0.03 -2.88
C LYS A 130 -20.09 -0.14 -1.58
N LEU A 131 -19.28 0.84 -1.22
CA LEU A 131 -18.44 0.87 -0.03
C LEU A 131 -18.72 2.12 0.80
N ASP A 132 -18.69 1.98 2.13
CA ASP A 132 -18.74 3.14 3.04
C ASP A 132 -17.34 3.74 3.25
N LYS A 133 -16.29 2.97 2.95
CA LYS A 133 -14.89 3.39 3.05
C LYS A 133 -13.97 2.57 2.17
N ILE A 134 -12.84 3.15 1.81
CA ILE A 134 -11.72 2.46 1.17
C ILE A 134 -10.39 2.84 1.82
N SER A 135 -9.44 1.92 1.75
CA SER A 135 -8.07 2.10 2.22
C SER A 135 -7.13 1.71 1.08
N ILE A 136 -6.37 2.67 0.57
CA ILE A 136 -5.43 2.52 -0.53
C ILE A 136 -4.02 2.35 0.06
N PHE A 137 -3.37 1.21 -0.21
CA PHE A 137 -2.06 0.92 0.36
C PHE A 137 -0.94 1.51 -0.50
N PRO A 138 0.12 2.11 0.05
CA PRO A 138 1.14 2.76 -0.77
C PRO A 138 1.81 1.79 -1.77
N ASN A 139 1.85 2.17 -3.04
CA ASN A 139 2.59 1.49 -4.11
C ASN A 139 4.06 1.93 -4.13
N THR A 140 4.71 1.93 -2.97
CA THR A 140 6.13 2.25 -2.87
C THR A 140 6.93 1.00 -2.60
N ASN A 141 8.12 0.91 -3.21
CA ASN A 141 9.12 -0.08 -2.84
C ASN A 141 10.13 0.58 -1.89
N PRO A 142 9.97 0.49 -0.56
CA PRO A 142 10.86 1.15 0.40
C PRO A 142 12.31 0.63 0.30
N TRP A 143 12.50 -0.60 -0.18
CA TRP A 143 13.82 -1.22 -0.39
C TRP A 143 14.50 -0.78 -1.68
N LYS A 144 13.77 -0.13 -2.60
CA LYS A 144 14.39 0.47 -3.78
C LYS A 144 15.03 1.79 -3.38
N ILE A 145 16.32 1.73 -3.07
CA ILE A 145 17.18 2.89 -2.94
C ILE A 145 17.53 3.31 -4.36
N LYS A 146 17.07 4.48 -4.81
CA LYS A 146 17.60 5.05 -6.05
C LYS A 146 19.07 5.36 -5.75
N GLU A 147 19.98 4.79 -6.52
CA GLU A 147 21.34 5.32 -6.57
C GLU A 147 21.22 6.80 -6.95
N ILE A 148 21.90 7.66 -6.19
CA ILE A 148 21.98 9.12 -6.34
C ILE A 148 20.86 9.89 -5.61
N ASP A 149 21.13 10.19 -4.33
CA ASP A 149 21.31 11.57 -3.89
C ASP A 149 22.62 11.58 -3.08
N SER A 150 23.73 11.93 -3.73
CA SER A 150 25.10 11.83 -3.21
C SER A 150 25.44 12.73 -2.01
N VAL A 151 24.43 13.32 -1.33
CA VAL A 151 24.64 14.27 -0.22
C VAL A 151 23.49 14.18 0.79
N LYS A 152 23.17 12.99 1.32
CA LYS A 152 22.37 12.90 2.56
C LYS A 152 23.21 12.21 3.64
N PRO A 153 23.22 12.75 4.89
CA PRO A 153 23.89 12.09 6.01
C PRO A 153 23.37 10.66 6.16
N PRO A 154 24.15 9.73 6.75
CA PRO A 154 23.73 8.34 6.91
C PRO A 154 22.38 8.31 7.63
N GLU A 155 21.35 7.95 6.89
CA GLU A 155 20.00 7.88 7.42
C GLU A 155 19.89 6.63 8.31
N LYS A 156 19.13 6.72 9.40
CA LYS A 156 18.83 5.55 10.23
C LYS A 156 18.16 4.49 9.35
N MET A 157 18.83 3.36 9.20
CA MET A 157 18.28 2.19 8.53
C MET A 157 17.51 1.35 9.56
N ILE A 158 16.35 0.82 9.16
CA ILE A 158 15.58 -0.12 9.97
C ILE A 158 15.30 -1.39 9.18
N SER A 159 15.25 -2.52 9.87
CA SER A 159 14.84 -3.79 9.27
C SER A 159 13.32 -3.89 9.14
N PHE A 160 12.86 -4.90 8.40
CA PHE A 160 11.43 -5.21 8.35
C PHE A 160 10.90 -5.68 9.71
N ILE A 161 11.72 -6.36 10.52
CA ILE A 161 11.35 -6.76 11.89
C ILE A 161 11.10 -5.52 12.77
N ASP A 162 11.96 -4.50 12.67
CA ASP A 162 11.80 -3.26 13.44
C ASP A 162 10.51 -2.53 13.08
N LEU A 163 10.08 -2.62 11.83
CA LEU A 163 8.79 -2.09 11.38
C LEU A 163 7.62 -2.89 11.97
N LEU A 164 7.68 -4.22 11.95
CA LEU A 164 6.62 -5.07 12.50
C LEU A 164 6.43 -4.86 14.00
N ARG A 165 7.52 -4.74 14.76
CA ARG A 165 7.48 -4.47 16.21
C ARG A 165 6.80 -3.15 16.59
N LYS A 166 6.73 -2.18 15.67
CA LYS A 166 5.98 -0.94 15.91
C LYS A 166 4.48 -1.11 15.83
N SER A 167 4.01 -2.13 15.11
CA SER A 167 2.59 -2.30 14.79
C SER A 167 2.00 -3.57 15.39
N ILE A 168 2.83 -4.51 15.82
CA ILE A 168 2.44 -5.78 16.43
C ILE A 168 3.16 -5.87 17.79
N PRO A 169 2.45 -6.17 18.89
CA PRO A 169 3.07 -6.37 20.20
C PRO A 169 4.16 -7.45 20.16
N ASP A 170 5.27 -7.22 20.87
CA ASP A 170 6.41 -8.16 20.93
C ASP A 170 6.02 -9.57 21.39
N SER A 171 4.95 -9.71 22.17
CA SER A 171 4.44 -11.00 22.66
C SER A 171 3.91 -11.94 21.56
N ILE A 172 3.71 -11.44 20.33
CA ILE A 172 3.17 -12.20 19.19
C ILE A 172 4.28 -12.60 18.21
N ILE A 173 5.49 -12.03 18.34
CA ILE A 173 6.57 -12.22 17.37
C ILE A 173 7.60 -13.21 17.92
N GLU A 174 7.50 -14.47 17.49
CA GLU A 174 8.54 -15.47 17.70
C GLU A 174 9.37 -15.64 16.42
N VAL A 175 10.65 -15.23 16.46
CA VAL A 175 11.58 -15.46 15.34
C VAL A 175 12.33 -16.75 15.60
N VAL A 176 11.85 -17.85 15.02
CA VAL A 176 12.51 -19.15 15.11
C VAL A 176 13.50 -19.30 13.94
N SER A 177 14.79 -19.05 14.20
CA SER A 177 15.84 -19.40 13.23
C SER A 177 16.38 -20.80 13.52
N ARG A 178 16.06 -21.78 12.69
CA ARG A 178 16.88 -23.01 12.61
C ARG A 178 18.09 -22.70 11.72
N ILE A 179 19.22 -22.44 12.35
CA ILE A 179 20.52 -22.53 11.67
C ILE A 179 20.82 -24.02 11.60
N SER A 180 20.56 -24.65 10.44
CA SER A 180 21.14 -25.96 10.16
C SER A 180 22.59 -25.73 9.74
N TYR A 181 23.53 -26.25 10.53
CA TYR A 181 24.96 -26.32 10.20
C TYR A 181 25.21 -27.37 9.12
#